data_AF-A0A7J4J2W0-F1
#
_entry.id   AF-A0A7J4J2W0-F1
#
_cell.length_a   1.000
_cell.length_b   1.000
_cell.length_c   1.000
_cell.angle_alpha   90.00
_cell.angle_beta   90.00
_cell.angle_gamma   90.00
#
_symmetry.space_group_name_H-M   'P 1'
#
loop_
_entity.id
_entity.type
_entity.pdbx_description
1 polymer ?
#
loop_
_entity_poly.entity_id
_entity_poly.type
_entity_poly.pdbx_seq_one_letter_code
_entity_poly.pdbx_strand_id
1 'polypeptide(L)'
;MKLVLLEGLLDSLWIVLTLFLFVWIYGWAKENLGSAKLAILFALIVVYLTFYSYPFLVWLLVIFFLIQTFGKEFISQINPYGGDQLR
;
A
#
# COMPACT_ATOMS: atom_id res chain seq x y z
N MET A 1 -6.48 27.64 -16.56
CA MET A 1 -5.10 27.13 -16.70
C MET A 1 -4.57 26.45 -15.44
N LYS A 2 -4.63 27.06 -14.24
CA LYS A 2 -4.24 26.39 -12.97
C LYS A 2 -5.03 25.10 -12.66
N LEU A 3 -6.34 25.06 -12.94
CA LEU A 3 -7.18 23.88 -12.70
C LEU A 3 -6.81 22.69 -13.58
N VAL A 4 -6.57 22.92 -14.88
CA VAL A 4 -6.18 21.88 -15.84
C VAL A 4 -4.84 21.21 -15.47
N LEU A 5 -3.87 21.99 -14.99
CA LEU A 5 -2.58 21.45 -14.54
C LEU A 5 -2.72 20.63 -13.25
N LEU A 6 -3.59 21.05 -12.33
CA LEU A 6 -3.86 20.33 -11.09
C LEU A 6 -4.58 19.01 -11.37
N GLU A 7 -5.61 19.02 -12.21
CA GLU A 7 -6.35 17.84 -12.63
C GLU A 7 -5.41 16.81 -13.29
N GLY A 8 -4.58 17.23 -14.24
CA GLY A 8 -3.60 16.32 -14.87
C GLY A 8 -2.57 15.76 -13.89
N LEU A 9 -2.18 16.52 -12.85
CA LEU A 9 -1.27 16.05 -11.82
C LEU A 9 -1.95 15.05 -10.88
N LEU A 10 -3.21 15.28 -10.52
CA LEU A 10 -4.00 14.35 -9.72
C LEU A 10 -4.25 13.03 -10.46
N ASP A 11 -4.58 13.09 -11.75
CA ASP A 11 -4.76 11.90 -12.58
C ASP A 11 -3.45 11.09 -12.67
N SER A 12 -2.33 11.78 -12.87
CA SER A 12 -1.00 11.15 -12.90
C SER A 12 -0.67 10.49 -11.56
N LEU A 13 -0.92 11.18 -10.45
CA LEU A 13 -0.73 10.62 -9.10
C LEU A 13 -1.61 9.39 -8.87
N TRP A 14 -2.86 9.43 -9.32
CA TRP A 14 -3.80 8.33 -9.18
C TRP A 14 -3.34 7.08 -9.94
N ILE A 15 -2.82 7.25 -11.15
CA ILE A 15 -2.24 6.16 -11.94
C ILE A 15 -1.01 5.57 -11.23
N VAL A 16 -0.10 6.43 -10.76
CA VAL A 16 1.10 5.99 -10.03
C VAL A 16 0.74 5.22 -8.77
N LEU A 17 -0.23 5.71 -7.98
CA LEU A 17 -0.74 5.03 -6.78
C LEU A 17 -1.35 3.67 -7.12
N THR A 18 -2.12 3.59 -8.21
CA THR A 18 -2.74 2.33 -8.66
C THR A 18 -1.69 1.28 -8.99
N LEU A 19 -0.70 1.64 -9.80
CA LEU A 19 0.39 0.74 -10.19
C LEU A 19 1.23 0.31 -8.99
N PHE A 20 1.56 1.26 -8.11
CA PHE A 20 2.34 0.99 -6.92
C PHE A 20 1.62 0.00 -5.99
N LEU A 21 0.35 0.27 -5.64
CA LEU A 21 -0.43 -0.64 -4.80
C LEU A 21 -0.67 -1.99 -5.47
N PHE A 22 -0.85 -2.03 -6.80
CA PHE A 22 -0.97 -3.28 -7.53
C PHE A 22 0.27 -4.16 -7.37
N VAL A 23 1.46 -3.60 -7.61
CA VAL A 23 2.73 -4.35 -7.47
C VAL A 23 2.94 -4.78 -6.03
N TRP A 24 2.63 -3.92 -5.06
CA TRP A 24 2.76 -4.24 -3.65
C TRP A 24 1.81 -5.36 -3.20
N ILE A 25 0.51 -5.26 -3.52
CA ILE A 25 -0.48 -6.30 -3.22
C ILE A 25 -0.11 -7.60 -3.92
N TYR A 26 0.35 -7.55 -5.16
CA TYR A 26 0.81 -8.74 -5.88
C TYR A 26 2.01 -9.40 -5.21
N GLY A 27 3.02 -8.61 -4.80
CA GLY A 27 4.19 -9.12 -4.08
C GLY A 27 3.78 -9.82 -2.79
N TRP A 28 2.96 -9.16 -1.98
CA TRP A 28 2.39 -9.74 -0.76
C TRP A 28 1.57 -11.01 -1.05
N ALA A 29 0.67 -10.98 -2.03
CA ALA A 29 -0.18 -12.11 -2.38
C ALA A 29 0.63 -13.30 -2.89
N LYS A 30 1.72 -13.07 -3.63
CA LYS A 30 2.60 -14.12 -4.13
C LYS A 30 3.32 -14.85 -3.00
N GLU A 31 3.78 -14.11 -1.98
CA GLU A 31 4.43 -14.67 -0.80
C GLU A 31 3.46 -15.49 0.06
N ASN A 32 2.19 -15.08 0.14
CA ASN A 32 1.20 -15.71 1.03
C ASN A 32 0.38 -16.83 0.37
N LEU A 33 0.09 -16.75 -0.95
CA LEU A 33 -0.76 -17.71 -1.66
C LEU A 33 0.01 -18.84 -2.34
N GLY A 34 1.33 -18.73 -2.47
CA GLY A 34 2.19 -19.77 -3.06
C GLY A 34 1.99 -20.04 -4.56
N SER A 35 1.06 -19.35 -5.24
CA SER A 35 0.80 -19.48 -6.67
C SER A 35 0.74 -18.13 -7.37
N ALA A 36 1.62 -17.91 -8.35
CA ALA A 36 1.71 -16.64 -9.09
C ALA A 36 0.42 -16.31 -9.86
N LYS A 37 -0.26 -17.33 -10.42
CA LYS A 37 -1.54 -17.14 -11.14
C LYS A 37 -2.66 -16.70 -10.21
N LEU A 38 -2.74 -17.29 -9.01
CA LEU A 38 -3.75 -16.89 -8.02
C LEU A 38 -3.43 -15.52 -7.44
N ALA A 39 -2.16 -15.23 -7.19
CA ALA A 39 -1.70 -13.93 -6.67
C ALA A 39 -2.03 -12.77 -7.61
N ILE A 40 -1.85 -12.92 -8.93
CA ILE A 40 -2.15 -11.84 -9.86
C ILE A 40 -3.66 -11.62 -10.02
N LEU A 41 -4.46 -12.69 -10.03
CA LEU A 41 -5.93 -12.59 -10.02
C LEU A 41 -6.42 -11.89 -8.75
N PHE A 42 -5.88 -12.28 -7.59
CA PHE A 42 -6.18 -11.64 -6.32
C PHE A 42 -5.82 -10.15 -6.34
N ALA A 43 -4.60 -9.80 -6.76
CA ALA A 43 -4.16 -8.41 -6.84
C ALA A 43 -5.04 -7.57 -7.78
N LEU A 44 -5.44 -8.11 -8.93
CA LEU A 44 -6.37 -7.44 -9.85
C LEU A 44 -7.72 -7.18 -9.20
N ILE A 45 -8.31 -8.18 -8.52
CA ILE A 45 -9.60 -8.05 -7.84
C ILE A 45 -9.52 -6.99 -6.74
N VAL A 46 -8.47 -7.04 -5.90
CA VAL A 46 -8.30 -6.07 -4.81
C VAL A 46 -8.11 -4.67 -5.38
N VAL A 47 -7.22 -4.46 -6.35
CA VAL A 47 -7.00 -3.13 -6.94
C VAL A 47 -8.27 -2.59 -7.61
N TYR A 48 -8.99 -3.42 -8.36
CA TYR A 48 -10.26 -3.01 -8.97
C TYR A 48 -11.29 -2.59 -7.92
N LEU A 49 -11.50 -3.40 -6.88
CA LEU A 49 -12.43 -3.07 -5.80
C LEU A 49 -12.00 -1.79 -5.07
N THR A 50 -10.70 -1.60 -4.85
CA THR A 50 -10.19 -0.47 -4.08
C THR A 50 -10.21 0.83 -4.88
N PHE A 51 -9.77 0.83 -6.13
CA PHE A 51 -9.66 2.05 -6.94
C PHE A 51 -10.94 2.42 -7.68
N TYR A 52 -11.76 1.45 -8.04
CA TYR A 52 -12.95 1.67 -8.85
C TYR A 52 -14.25 1.59 -8.05
N SER A 53 -14.39 0.59 -7.15
CA SER A 53 -15.63 0.39 -6.39
C SER A 53 -15.68 1.17 -5.07
N TYR A 54 -14.55 1.26 -4.38
CA TYR A 54 -14.46 1.81 -3.03
C TYR A 54 -13.20 2.69 -2.86
N PRO A 55 -13.09 3.84 -3.55
CA PRO A 55 -11.89 4.67 -3.60
C PRO A 55 -11.39 5.14 -2.22
N PHE A 56 -12.25 5.20 -1.20
CA PHE A 56 -11.85 5.49 0.17
C PHE A 56 -10.89 4.43 0.75
N LEU A 57 -11.02 3.15 0.35
CA LEU A 57 -10.15 2.07 0.82
C LEU A 57 -8.70 2.22 0.36
N VAL A 58 -8.43 3.02 -0.68
CA VAL A 58 -7.06 3.31 -1.14
C VAL A 58 -6.25 3.92 -0.01
N TRP A 59 -6.84 4.87 0.73
CA TRP A 59 -6.18 5.53 1.85
C TRP A 59 -5.92 4.57 3.01
N LEU A 60 -6.83 3.64 3.25
CA LEU A 60 -6.64 2.59 4.26
C LEU A 60 -5.46 1.68 3.89
N LEU A 61 -5.35 1.26 2.63
CA LEU A 61 -4.20 0.49 2.15
C LEU A 61 -2.89 1.27 2.23
N VAL A 62 -2.90 2.57 1.92
CA VAL A 62 -1.72 3.45 2.07
C VAL A 62 -1.28 3.50 3.54
N ILE A 63 -2.21 3.64 4.49
CA ILE A 63 -1.89 3.63 5.92
C ILE A 63 -1.31 2.29 6.35
N PHE A 64 -1.91 1.17 5.93
CA PHE A 64 -1.37 -0.17 6.21
C PHE A 64 0.04 -0.34 5.65
N PHE A 65 0.27 0.11 4.41
CA PHE A 65 1.59 0.10 3.79
C PHE A 65 2.61 0.90 4.60
N LEU A 66 2.27 2.12 5.03
CA LEU A 66 3.16 2.96 5.83
C LEU A 66 3.49 2.33 7.19
N ILE A 67 2.49 1.76 7.88
CA ILE A 67 2.70 1.08 9.15
C ILE A 67 3.56 -0.18 8.96
N GLN A 68 3.33 -0.96 7.91
CA GLN A 68 4.13 -2.16 7.66
C GLN A 68 5.58 -1.82 7.29
N THR A 69 5.78 -0.74 6.54
CA THR A 69 7.11 -0.31 6.06
C THR A 69 7.92 0.38 7.15
N PHE A 70 7.30 1.31 7.89
CA PHE A 70 7.99 2.20 8.84
C PHE A 70 7.67 1.89 10.32
N GLY A 71 6.70 1.02 10.61
CA GLY A 71 6.21 0.79 11.98
C GLY A 71 7.29 0.24 12.92
N LYS A 72 8.22 -0.58 12.42
CA LYS A 72 9.33 -1.10 13.23
C LYS A 72 10.28 0.00 13.70
N GLU A 73 10.61 0.94 12.82
CA GLU A 73 11.45 2.09 13.14
C GLU A 73 10.73 3.04 14.11
N PHE A 74 9.43 3.27 13.88
CA PHE A 74 8.62 4.13 14.75
C PHE A 74 8.50 3.57 16.18
N ILE A 75 8.29 2.26 16.32
CA ILE A 75 8.25 1.59 17.64
C ILE A 75 9.61 1.67 18.33
N SER A 76 10.72 1.50 17.59
CA SER A 76 12.07 1.60 18.16
C SER A 76 12.41 2.99 18.69
N GLN A 77 11.88 4.05 18.07
CA GLN A 77 12.05 5.43 18.52
C GLN A 77 11.16 5.78 19.73
N ILE A 78 9.97 5.18 19.85
CA ILE A 78 9.05 5.42 20.97
C ILE A 78 9.44 4.61 22.21
N ASN A 79 10.02 3.42 22.03
CA ASN A 79 10.52 2.60 23.13
C ASN A 79 11.97 2.14 22.88
N PRO A 80 12.95 3.05 22.98
CA PRO A 80 14.36 2.73 22.78
C PRO A 80 14.96 1.78 23.83
N TYR A 81 14.22 1.46 24.90
CA TYR A 81 14.69 0.63 26.03
C TYR A 81 13.90 -0.67 26.23
N GLY A 82 12.94 -1.00 25.37
CA GLY A 82 11.93 -2.04 25.61
C GLY A 82 12.36 -3.50 25.47
N GLY A 83 13.62 -3.78 25.14
CA GLY A 83 14.07 -5.15 24.80
C GLY A 83 15.36 -5.63 25.46
N ASP A 84 16.27 -4.73 25.86
CA ASP A 84 17.63 -5.11 26.25
C ASP A 84 17.91 -5.01 27.77
N GLN A 85 16.93 -4.69 28.61
CA GLN A 85 17.11 -4.65 30.07
C GLN A 85 16.58 -5.88 30.81
N LEU A 86 16.24 -6.95 30.10
CA LEU A 86 15.77 -8.22 30.69
C LEU A 86 16.68 -9.41 30.37
N ARG A 87 17.95 -9.16 30.01
CA ARG A 87 18.98 -10.19 29.88
C ARG A 87 20.16 -9.90 30.81
#